data_AF-A0AAP3ARH2-F1
#
_entry.id   AF-A0AAP3ARH2-F1
#
_cell.length_a   1.000
_cell.length_b   1.000
_cell.length_c   1.000
_cell.angle_alpha   90.00
_cell.angle_beta   90.00
_cell.angle_gamma   90.00
#
_symmetry.space_group_name_H-M   'P 1'
#
loop_
_entity.id
_entity.type
_entity.pdbx_description
1 polymer ?
#
loop_
_entity_poly.entity_id
_entity_poly.type
_entity_poly.pdbx_seq_one_letter_code
_entity_poly.pdbx_strand_id
1 'polypeptide(L)'
;EFSQDTLQSVVNRDNYTPRDILFRKESNDRKEIRFGTDIPTASLYFGTFNKLSTGNYNVSYGIGALENNTTGETNTAIGGYTLYSNTVGKHNTAIGTS
;
A
#
# COMPACT_ATOMS: atom_id res chain seq x y z
N GLU A 1 -27.43 2.83 -18.73
CA GLU A 1 -27.11 3.88 -17.75
C GLU A 1 -26.17 3.30 -16.71
N PHE A 2 -25.06 3.99 -16.39
CA PHE A 2 -24.26 3.61 -15.23
C PHE A 2 -25.04 4.05 -13.99
N SER A 3 -25.60 3.09 -13.25
CA SER A 3 -26.16 3.35 -11.92
C SER A 3 -25.07 3.98 -11.07
N GLN A 4 -25.26 5.24 -10.64
CA GLN A 4 -24.35 5.86 -9.69
C GLN A 4 -24.50 5.18 -8.34
N ASP A 5 -23.53 4.32 -8.01
CA ASP A 5 -23.43 3.78 -6.66
C ASP A 5 -23.28 4.91 -5.63
N THR A 6 -24.06 4.84 -4.55
CA THR A 6 -23.84 5.65 -3.35
C THR A 6 -22.86 4.94 -2.41
N LEU A 7 -22.20 5.68 -1.52
CA LEU A 7 -21.36 5.10 -0.47
C LEU A 7 -22.12 4.04 0.34
N GLN A 8 -23.40 4.32 0.66
CA GLN A 8 -24.28 3.38 1.34
C GLN A 8 -24.51 2.09 0.54
N SER A 9 -24.72 2.19 -0.77
CA SER A 9 -24.93 1.01 -1.63
C SER A 9 -23.66 0.17 -1.80
N VAL A 10 -22.48 0.78 -1.74
CA VAL A 10 -21.19 0.08 -1.80
C VAL A 10 -20.94 -0.67 -0.50
N VAL A 11 -21.15 0.03 0.63
CA VAL A 11 -21.11 -0.49 1.99
C VAL A 11 -22.02 -1.72 2.06
N ASN A 12 -23.32 -1.60 1.77
CA ASN A 12 -24.28 -2.71 1.87
C ASN A 12 -23.99 -3.97 1.02
N ARG A 13 -23.01 -3.93 0.11
CA ARG A 13 -22.53 -5.11 -0.66
C ARG A 13 -21.32 -5.79 -0.04
N ASP A 14 -21.06 -5.53 1.22
CA ASP A 14 -19.91 -6.03 1.97
C ASP A 14 -18.55 -5.63 1.38
N ASN A 15 -18.52 -4.50 0.66
CA ASN A 15 -17.28 -3.85 0.23
C ASN A 15 -16.70 -2.94 1.34
N TYR A 16 -16.76 -3.37 2.60
CA TYR A 16 -15.95 -2.80 3.68
C TYR A 16 -14.64 -3.59 3.71
N THR A 17 -13.55 -2.93 3.34
CA THR A 17 -12.32 -3.56 2.86
C THR A 17 -11.48 -4.30 3.92
N PRO A 18 -11.11 -5.55 3.62
CA PRO A 18 -9.75 -6.08 3.70
C PRO A 18 -9.00 -6.05 2.35
N ARG A 19 -9.66 -5.61 1.25
CA ARG A 19 -9.09 -5.49 -0.10
C ARG A 19 -8.69 -4.06 -0.47
N ASP A 20 -7.50 -3.87 -1.04
CA ASP A 20 -7.07 -2.55 -1.52
C ASP A 20 -8.07 -1.87 -2.46
N ILE A 21 -8.10 -0.55 -2.37
CA ILE A 21 -8.61 0.31 -3.43
C ILE A 21 -7.54 0.35 -4.53
N LEU A 22 -7.87 -0.20 -5.70
CA LEU A 22 -6.99 -0.24 -6.87
C LEU A 22 -7.28 0.91 -7.83
N PHE A 23 -6.27 1.75 -8.07
CA PHE A 23 -6.26 2.75 -9.13
C PHE A 23 -5.57 2.16 -10.35
N ARG A 24 -6.35 1.91 -11.41
CA ARG A 24 -5.86 1.39 -12.70
C ARG A 24 -6.29 2.30 -13.84
N LYS A 25 -5.40 2.51 -14.82
CA LYS A 25 -5.77 3.09 -16.11
C LYS A 25 -6.27 1.96 -17.03
N GLU A 26 -7.32 2.19 -17.81
CA GLU A 26 -7.94 1.16 -18.65
C GLU A 26 -7.04 0.64 -19.79
N SER A 27 -5.98 1.36 -20.15
CA SER A 27 -4.98 0.90 -21.11
C SER A 27 -4.00 -0.08 -20.46
N ASN A 28 -3.60 -1.14 -21.17
CA ASN A 28 -2.66 -2.23 -20.83
C ASN A 28 -1.29 -1.83 -20.20
N ASP A 29 -1.07 -0.56 -19.90
CA ASP A 29 0.07 -0.02 -19.18
C ASP A 29 -0.15 -0.24 -17.67
N ARG A 30 0.50 -1.28 -17.12
CA ARG A 30 0.32 -1.73 -15.72
C ARG A 30 0.97 -0.77 -14.70
N LYS A 31 0.51 0.48 -14.66
CA LYS A 31 0.79 1.40 -13.54
C LYS A 31 -0.37 1.31 -12.57
N GLU A 32 -0.38 0.24 -11.78
CA GLU A 32 -1.33 0.02 -10.71
C GLU A 32 -0.81 0.71 -9.44
N ILE A 33 -1.62 1.61 -8.87
CA ILE A 33 -1.38 2.15 -7.54
C ILE A 33 -2.49 1.61 -6.63
N ARG A 34 -2.11 1.14 -5.46
CA ARG A 34 -3.04 0.58 -4.49
C ARG A 34 -3.05 1.42 -3.23
N PHE A 35 -4.23 1.65 -2.66
CA PHE A 35 -4.38 2.12 -1.30
C PHE A 35 -4.97 0.99 -0.46
N GLY A 36 -4.26 0.57 0.59
CA GLY A 36 -4.70 -0.58 1.36
C GLY A 36 -4.00 -0.72 2.70
N THR A 37 -4.54 -1.65 3.48
CA THR A 37 -3.92 -2.15 4.69
C THR A 37 -3.62 -3.63 4.51
N ASP A 38 -2.47 -4.07 5.02
CA ASP A 38 -2.17 -5.48 5.15
C ASP A 38 -2.58 -5.95 6.55
N ILE A 39 -3.70 -6.66 6.64
CA ILE A 39 -4.34 -7.01 7.92
C ILE A 39 -3.44 -7.82 8.85
N PRO A 40 -2.73 -8.87 8.40
CA PRO A 40 -1.85 -9.65 9.27
C PRO A 40 -0.74 -8.81 9.92
N THR A 41 -0.24 -7.79 9.22
CA THR A 41 0.88 -6.96 9.70
C THR A 41 0.45 -5.60 10.25
N ALA A 42 -0.83 -5.25 10.11
CA ALA A 42 -1.37 -3.91 10.36
C ALA A 42 -0.57 -2.79 9.66
N SER A 43 -0.02 -3.07 8.47
CA SER A 43 0.74 -2.10 7.67
C SER A 43 -0.19 -1.30 6.76
N LEU A 44 0.05 0.00 6.60
CA LEU A 44 -0.70 0.89 5.71
C LEU A 44 0.14 1.25 4.50
N TYR A 45 -0.45 1.25 3.30
CA TYR A 45 0.26 1.67 2.10
C TYR A 45 -0.59 2.42 1.06
N PHE A 46 0.08 3.30 0.33
CA PHE A 46 -0.36 3.90 -0.94
C PHE A 46 0.75 3.77 -1.98
N GLY A 47 0.71 2.76 -2.86
CA GLY A 47 1.81 2.48 -3.81
C GLY A 47 1.97 1.00 -4.16
N THR A 48 3.22 0.55 -4.24
CA THR A 48 3.66 -0.81 -4.65
C THR A 48 4.30 -1.62 -3.51
N PHE A 49 3.87 -1.41 -2.27
CA PHE A 49 4.36 -2.10 -1.07
C PHE A 49 4.41 -3.64 -1.19
N ASN A 50 5.40 -4.29 -0.55
CA ASN A 50 5.51 -5.74 -0.51
C ASN A 50 4.47 -6.40 0.40
N LYS A 51 3.39 -6.91 -0.20
CA LYS A 51 2.34 -7.65 0.52
C LYS A 51 2.77 -9.00 1.09
N LEU A 52 3.95 -9.50 0.73
CA LEU A 52 4.50 -10.73 1.29
C LEU A 52 5.39 -10.45 2.51
N SER A 53 5.56 -9.18 2.90
CA SER A 53 6.26 -8.79 4.13
C SER A 53 5.55 -9.38 5.34
N THR A 54 6.29 -9.94 6.28
CA THR A 54 5.79 -10.34 7.61
C THR A 54 6.15 -9.32 8.69
N GLY A 55 6.80 -8.22 8.32
CA GLY A 55 7.13 -7.13 9.21
C GLY A 55 5.93 -6.24 9.53
N ASN A 56 5.76 -5.92 10.82
CA ASN A 56 4.56 -5.27 11.35
C ASN A 56 4.63 -3.74 11.31
N TYR A 57 3.45 -3.11 11.29
CA TYR A 57 3.25 -1.67 11.53
C TYR A 57 4.06 -0.75 10.60
N ASN A 58 4.21 -1.14 9.33
CA ASN A 58 4.88 -0.29 8.35
C ASN A 58 3.91 0.70 7.72
N VAL A 59 4.39 1.90 7.43
CA VAL A 59 3.66 2.93 6.66
C VAL A 59 4.47 3.25 5.42
N SER A 60 3.89 3.03 4.24
CA SER A 60 4.53 3.38 2.96
C SER A 60 3.63 4.26 2.11
N TYR A 61 4.19 5.33 1.55
CA TYR A 61 3.50 6.19 0.61
C TYR A 61 4.42 6.49 -0.55
N GLY A 62 4.08 6.04 -1.76
CA GLY A 62 4.88 6.22 -2.96
C GLY A 62 5.13 4.90 -3.70
N ILE A 63 5.38 5.01 -5.00
CA ILE A 63 5.83 3.89 -5.83
C ILE A 63 7.23 3.50 -5.35
N GLY A 64 7.48 2.21 -5.10
CA GLY A 64 8.77 1.70 -4.63
C GLY A 64 9.02 1.85 -3.13
N ALA A 65 8.14 2.52 -2.37
CA ALA A 65 8.35 2.70 -0.94
C ALA A 65 8.20 1.36 -0.19
N LEU A 66 9.26 0.93 0.52
CA LEU A 66 9.33 -0.36 1.23
C LEU A 66 9.06 -1.61 0.34
N GLU A 67 9.29 -1.53 -0.97
CA GLU A 67 8.96 -2.60 -1.91
C GLU A 67 9.79 -3.88 -1.73
N ASN A 68 11.00 -3.83 -1.15
CA ASN A 68 11.75 -5.05 -0.80
C ASN A 68 11.75 -5.38 0.71
N ASN A 69 10.88 -4.76 1.49
CA ASN A 69 10.77 -5.10 2.91
C ASN A 69 10.24 -6.52 3.08
N THR A 70 10.96 -7.36 3.83
CA THR A 70 10.55 -8.75 4.09
C THR A 70 10.12 -8.96 5.53
N THR A 71 10.90 -8.48 6.49
CA THR A 71 10.64 -8.67 7.93
C THR A 71 10.87 -7.42 8.76
N GLY A 72 11.31 -6.31 8.14
CA GLY A 72 11.48 -5.03 8.82
C GLY A 72 10.15 -4.48 9.33
N GLU A 73 10.15 -3.91 10.53
CA GLU A 73 8.93 -3.47 11.23
C GLU A 73 9.02 -2.03 11.72
N THR A 74 7.86 -1.39 11.86
CA THR A 74 7.73 -0.01 12.36
C THR A 74 8.54 0.99 11.51
N ASN A 75 8.53 0.85 10.19
CA ASN A 75 9.17 1.82 9.28
C ASN A 75 8.13 2.78 8.70
N THR A 76 8.50 4.06 8.59
CA THR A 76 7.74 5.08 7.87
C THR A 76 8.53 5.53 6.65
N ALA A 77 8.03 5.22 5.44
CA ALA A 77 8.64 5.60 4.17
C ALA A 77 7.68 6.46 3.35
N ILE A 78 8.05 7.70 3.09
CA ILE A 78 7.22 8.63 2.31
C ILE A 78 8.02 9.14 1.10
N GLY A 79 7.43 8.99 -0.08
CA GLY A 79 7.94 9.35 -1.40
C GLY A 79 8.54 8.18 -2.19
N GLY A 80 8.93 8.44 -3.45
CA GLY A 80 9.27 7.41 -4.42
C GLY A 80 10.54 6.65 -4.06
N TYR A 81 10.48 5.31 -4.08
CA TYR A 81 11.60 4.41 -3.79
C TYR A 81 12.25 4.60 -2.40
N THR A 82 11.60 5.33 -1.49
CA THR A 82 12.10 5.56 -0.14
C THR A 82 12.13 4.26 0.65
N LEU A 83 13.28 3.93 1.25
CA LEU A 83 13.54 2.63 1.88
C LEU A 83 13.33 1.42 0.95
N TYR A 84 13.46 1.59 -0.38
CA TYR A 84 13.26 0.52 -1.37
C TYR A 84 14.06 -0.75 -1.07
N SER A 85 15.32 -0.62 -0.64
CA SER A 85 16.22 -1.75 -0.33
C SER A 85 16.17 -2.21 1.13
N ASN A 86 15.29 -1.65 1.96
CA ASN A 86 15.16 -2.10 3.35
C ASN A 86 14.52 -3.49 3.37
N THR A 87 15.21 -4.51 3.86
CA THR A 87 14.69 -5.89 3.95
C THR A 87 14.29 -6.27 5.37
N VAL A 88 15.12 -5.92 6.35
CA VAL A 88 14.99 -6.33 7.77
C VAL A 88 15.08 -5.17 8.77
N GLY A 89 15.39 -3.95 8.32
CA GLY A 89 15.59 -2.80 9.20
C GLY A 89 14.30 -2.38 9.92
N LYS A 90 14.46 -1.83 11.13
CA LYS A 90 13.35 -1.49 12.04
C LYS A 90 13.44 -0.05 12.49
N HIS A 91 12.29 0.56 12.80
CA HIS A 91 12.20 1.90 13.38
C HIS A 91 12.83 3.02 12.53
N ASN A 92 12.82 2.87 11.20
CA ASN A 92 13.33 3.89 10.31
C ASN A 92 12.22 4.87 9.92
N THR A 93 12.56 6.16 9.86
CA THR A 93 11.73 7.19 9.25
C THR A 93 12.51 7.82 8.12
N ALA A 94 11.99 7.74 6.90
CA ALA A 94 12.59 8.35 5.73
C ALA A 94 11.52 9.04 4.88
N ILE A 95 11.85 10.25 4.41
CA ILE A 95 10.97 11.08 3.59
C ILE A 95 11.82 11.66 2.46
N GLY A 96 11.37 11.54 1.22
CA GLY A 96 12.08 12.04 0.05
C GLY A 96 11.89 11.15 -1.16
N THR A 97 12.88 11.09 -2.04
CA THR A 97 12.97 10.11 -3.11
C THR A 97 14.35 9.48 -3.07
N SER A 98 14.45 8.21 -3.43
CA SER A 98 15.72 7.60 -3.84
C SER A 98 15.82 7.53 -5.36
#